data_AF-A0A392R6Y9-F1
#
_entry.id   AF-A0A392R6Y9-F1
#
_cell.length_a   1.000
_cell.length_b   1.000
_cell.length_c   1.000
_cell.angle_alpha   90.00
_cell.angle_beta   90.00
_cell.angle_gamma   90.00
#
_symmetry.space_group_name_H-M   'P 1'
#
loop_
_entity.id
_entity.type
_entity.pdbx_description
1 polymer ?
#
loop_
_entity_poly.entity_id
_entity_poly.type
_entity_poly.pdbx_seq_one_letter_code
_entity_poly.pdbx_strand_id
1 'polypeptide(L)'
;MQMMWDIKWYKYIKGIVPEYFRHRINKDKKTPGEVFKEEHKELLQSSTEWLRDTAESCSVVAALIAGLSFATSGSVPGGNDQDTGKPTLEGQPAFEGFAISS
;
A
#
# COMPACT_ATOMS: atom_id res chain seq x y z
N MET A 1 -4.85 13.80 1.49
CA MET A 1 -3.76 14.80 1.26
C MET A 1 -3.80 15.98 2.23
N GLN A 2 -4.98 16.47 2.64
CA GLN A 2 -5.13 17.59 3.57
C GLN A 2 -4.31 17.44 4.87
N MET A 3 -4.46 16.31 5.57
CA MET A 3 -3.76 16.04 6.85
C MET A 3 -2.22 16.13 6.73
N MET A 4 -1.64 15.64 5.62
CA MET A 4 -0.20 15.69 5.37
C MET A 4 0.31 17.13 5.28
N TRP A 5 -0.48 18.00 4.65
CA TRP A 5 -0.17 19.41 4.51
C TRP A 5 -0.32 20.14 5.84
N ASP A 6 -1.39 19.86 6.59
CA ASP A 6 -1.65 20.45 7.90
C ASP A 6 -0.55 20.12 8.92
N ILE A 7 -0.03 18.88 8.92
CA ILE A 7 1.14 18.52 9.74
C ILE A 7 2.38 19.31 9.34
N LYS A 8 2.66 19.43 8.04
CA LYS A 8 3.83 20.18 7.56
C LYS A 8 3.72 21.64 7.95
N TRP A 9 2.55 22.22 7.77
CA TRP A 9 2.26 23.59 8.15
C TRP A 9 2.39 23.82 9.66
N TYR A 10 1.82 22.94 10.48
CA TYR A 10 1.94 23.00 11.94
C TYR A 10 3.41 22.93 12.39
N LYS A 11 4.21 22.03 11.82
CA LYS A 11 5.65 21.93 12.11
C LYS A 11 6.41 23.20 11.71
N TYR A 12 6.11 23.75 10.54
CA TYR A 12 6.71 24.98 10.06
C TYR A 12 6.41 26.16 11.00
N ILE A 13 5.13 26.37 11.33
CA ILE A 13 4.69 27.42 12.26
C ILE A 13 5.32 27.23 13.64
N LYS A 14 5.35 25.99 14.16
CA LYS A 14 5.99 25.69 15.44
C LYS A 14 7.48 26.05 15.43
N GLY A 15 8.18 25.88 14.30
CA GLY A 15 9.59 26.23 14.14
C GLY A 15 9.90 27.71 14.21
N ILE A 16 9.03 28.55 13.62
CA ILE A 16 9.22 30.02 13.57
C ILE A 16 8.70 30.75 14.81
N VAL A 17 7.74 30.16 15.52
CA VAL A 17 7.10 30.78 16.68
C VAL A 17 7.99 30.63 17.94
N PRO A 18 8.15 31.69 18.75
CA PRO A 18 8.90 31.62 20.01
C PRO A 18 8.39 30.53 20.94
N GLU A 19 9.29 29.90 21.70
CA GLU A 19 8.99 28.71 22.51
C GLU A 19 7.84 28.91 23.50
N TYR A 20 7.75 30.09 24.12
CA TYR A 20 6.66 30.44 25.04
C TYR A 20 5.26 30.26 24.42
N PHE A 21 5.09 30.55 23.14
CA PHE A 21 3.80 30.39 22.46
C PHE A 21 3.46 28.93 22.13
N ARG A 22 4.45 28.04 22.08
CA ARG A 22 4.23 26.60 21.82
C ARG A 22 3.50 25.91 22.98
N HIS A 23 3.64 26.46 24.19
CA HIS A 23 3.04 25.95 25.41
C HIS A 23 1.94 26.87 25.96
N ARG A 24 1.68 27.99 25.29
CA ARG A 24 0.67 28.95 25.72
C ARG A 24 -0.72 28.32 25.59
N ILE A 25 -1.49 28.47 26.64
CA ILE A 25 -2.81 27.87 26.76
C ILE A 25 -3.87 28.90 26.32
N ASN A 26 -4.89 28.46 25.58
CA ASN A 26 -6.03 29.28 25.19
C ASN A 26 -7.06 29.42 26.34
N LYS A 27 -8.18 30.11 26.10
CA LYS A 27 -9.25 30.29 27.10
C LYS A 27 -9.89 28.97 27.55
N ASP A 28 -9.85 27.96 26.68
CA ASP A 28 -10.40 26.62 26.91
C ASP A 28 -9.41 25.67 27.60
N LYS A 29 -8.30 26.20 28.12
CA LYS A 29 -7.22 25.44 28.76
C LYS A 29 -6.48 24.45 27.84
N LYS A 30 -6.43 24.71 26.53
CA LYS A 30 -5.75 23.87 25.53
C LYS A 30 -4.49 24.54 24.96
N THR A 31 -3.45 23.75 24.75
CA THR A 31 -2.24 24.13 24.00
C THR A 31 -2.49 24.09 22.48
N PRO A 32 -1.66 24.75 21.65
CA PRO A 32 -1.80 24.70 20.19
C PRO A 32 -1.75 23.27 19.64
N GLY A 33 -0.98 22.39 20.28
CA GLY A 33 -0.90 20.98 19.88
C GLY A 33 -2.16 20.18 20.20
N GLU A 34 -2.82 20.49 21.32
CA GLU A 34 -4.10 19.87 21.68
C GLU A 34 -5.22 20.32 20.74
N VAL A 35 -5.30 21.63 20.45
CA VAL A 35 -6.25 22.17 19.47
C VAL A 35 -6.03 21.54 18.10
N PHE A 36 -4.78 21.46 17.64
CA PHE A 36 -4.46 20.81 16.36
C PHE A 36 -4.93 19.34 16.33
N LYS A 37 -4.68 18.59 17.40
CA LYS A 37 -5.08 17.17 17.47
C LYS A 37 -6.60 16.98 17.48
N GLU A 38 -7.33 17.87 18.15
CA GLU A 38 -8.78 17.78 18.26
C GLU A 38 -9.47 18.10 16.93
N GLU A 39 -9.09 19.19 16.28
CA GLU A 39 -9.61 19.59 14.97
C GLU A 39 -9.36 18.52 13.88
N HIS A 40 -8.24 17.80 13.96
CA HIS A 40 -7.85 16.82 12.95
C HIS A 40 -8.21 15.38 13.33
N LYS A 41 -8.93 15.15 14.45
CA LYS A 41 -9.25 13.81 14.95
C LYS A 41 -10.07 13.01 13.94
N GLU A 42 -11.14 13.60 13.40
CA GLU A 42 -12.02 12.95 12.43
C GLU A 42 -11.32 12.74 11.08
N LEU A 43 -10.49 13.71 10.67
CA LEU A 43 -9.68 13.61 9.47
C LEU A 43 -8.65 12.48 9.56
N LEU A 44 -8.05 12.26 10.74
CA LEU A 44 -7.14 11.15 10.99
C LEU A 44 -7.85 9.80 10.97
N GLN A 45 -9.05 9.71 11.57
CA GLN A 45 -9.84 8.49 11.58
C GLN A 45 -10.25 8.09 10.15
N SER A 46 -10.86 9.01 9.41
CA SER A 46 -11.25 8.78 8.01
C SER A 46 -10.06 8.45 7.11
N SER A 47 -8.93 9.13 7.28
CA SER A 47 -7.72 8.83 6.52
C SER A 47 -7.16 7.44 6.82
N THR A 48 -7.22 7.01 8.07
CA THR A 48 -6.76 5.67 8.50
C THR A 48 -7.67 4.59 7.94
N GLU A 49 -8.98 4.79 7.97
CA GLU A 49 -9.97 3.87 7.40
C GLU A 49 -9.82 3.76 5.89
N TRP A 50 -9.73 4.89 5.17
CA TRP A 50 -9.49 4.89 3.73
C TRP A 50 -8.18 4.18 3.34
N LEU A 51 -7.09 4.43 4.09
CA LEU A 51 -5.81 3.75 3.87
C LEU A 51 -5.93 2.24 4.09
N ARG A 52 -6.64 1.82 5.14
CA ARG A 52 -6.88 0.40 5.45
C ARG A 52 -7.67 -0.28 4.34
N ASP A 53 -8.79 0.31 3.93
CA ASP A 53 -9.66 -0.25 2.89
C ASP A 53 -8.93 -0.32 1.55
N THR A 54 -8.11 0.68 1.22
CA THR A 54 -7.27 0.70 0.02
C THR A 54 -6.17 -0.36 0.10
N ALA A 55 -5.52 -0.53 1.25
CA ALA A 55 -4.47 -1.54 1.45
C ALA A 55 -5.04 -2.96 1.40
N GLU A 56 -6.21 -3.19 1.99
CA GLU A 56 -6.94 -4.46 1.91
C GLU A 56 -7.31 -4.78 0.45
N SER A 57 -7.93 -3.82 -0.25
CA SER A 57 -8.31 -3.98 -1.65
C SER A 57 -7.08 -4.23 -2.55
N CYS A 58 -5.98 -3.50 -2.34
CA CYS A 58 -4.75 -3.69 -3.08
C CYS A 58 -4.09 -5.04 -2.78
N SER A 59 -4.16 -5.52 -1.54
CA SER A 59 -3.65 -6.85 -1.16
C SER A 59 -4.43 -7.96 -1.84
N VAL A 60 -5.75 -7.85 -1.94
CA VAL A 60 -6.59 -8.80 -2.68
C VAL A 60 -6.26 -8.77 -4.17
N VAL A 61 -6.15 -7.58 -4.78
CA VAL A 61 -5.76 -7.44 -6.19
C VAL A 61 -4.36 -8.03 -6.43
N ALA A 62 -3.40 -7.76 -5.56
CA ALA A 62 -2.05 -8.32 -5.67
C ALA A 62 -2.07 -9.84 -5.55
N ALA A 63 -2.83 -10.40 -4.62
CA ALA A 63 -3.00 -11.84 -4.47
C ALA A 63 -3.66 -12.47 -5.71
N LEU A 64 -4.66 -11.81 -6.31
CA LEU A 64 -5.30 -12.25 -7.55
C LEU A 64 -4.32 -12.24 -8.73
N ILE A 65 -3.53 -11.18 -8.89
CA ILE A 65 -2.50 -11.09 -9.94
C ILE A 65 -1.45 -12.20 -9.73
N ALA A 66 -0.96 -12.38 -8.49
CA ALA A 66 -0.01 -13.43 -8.17
C ALA A 66 -0.57 -14.83 -8.46
N GLY A 67 -1.82 -15.09 -8.10
CA GLY A 67 -2.51 -16.35 -8.38
C GLY A 67 -2.70 -16.58 -9.88
N LEU A 68 -3.10 -15.55 -10.63
CA LEU A 68 -3.21 -15.61 -12.08
C LEU A 68 -1.84 -15.92 -12.71
N SER A 69 -0.80 -15.17 -12.36
CA SER A 69 0.57 -15.39 -12.84
C SER A 69 1.10 -16.78 -12.53
N PHE A 70 0.82 -17.31 -11.33
CA PHE A 70 1.19 -18.66 -10.95
C PHE A 70 0.45 -19.71 -11.81
N ALA A 71 -0.87 -19.57 -11.94
CA ALA A 71 -1.67 -20.47 -12.78
C ALA A 71 -1.23 -20.45 -14.25
N THR A 72 -0.95 -19.26 -14.80
CA THR A 72 -0.43 -19.15 -16.18
C THR A 72 0.98 -19.71 -16.31
N SER A 73 1.86 -19.53 -15.33
CA SER A 73 3.22 -20.09 -15.37
C SER A 73 3.23 -21.62 -15.30
N GLY A 74 2.27 -22.21 -14.58
CA GLY A 74 2.07 -23.66 -14.55
C GLY A 74 1.37 -24.22 -15.80
N SER A 75 0.81 -23.35 -16.66
CA SER A 75 0.12 -23.74 -17.90
C SER A 75 1.12 -23.89 -19.04
N VAL A 76 1.93 -24.96 -19.01
CA VAL A 76 2.88 -25.27 -20.08
C VAL A 76 2.15 -25.76 -21.34
N PRO A 77 2.55 -25.32 -22.54
CA PRO A 77 1.96 -25.78 -23.79
C PRO A 77 2.00 -27.31 -23.91
N GLY A 78 0.85 -27.94 -24.17
CA GLY A 78 0.71 -29.39 -24.25
C GLY A 78 0.57 -30.11 -22.89
N GLY A 79 0.61 -29.38 -21.78
CA GLY A 79 0.45 -29.92 -20.43
C GLY A 79 1.64 -30.76 -19.96
N ASN A 80 1.48 -31.38 -18.78
CA ASN A 80 2.44 -32.35 -18.26
C ASN A 80 1.86 -33.75 -18.27
N ASP A 81 2.74 -34.73 -18.51
CA ASP A 81 2.47 -36.15 -18.36
C ASP A 81 2.14 -36.49 -16.90
N GLN A 82 1.04 -37.20 -16.67
CA GLN A 82 0.50 -37.46 -15.33
C GLN A 82 1.35 -38.47 -14.52
N ASP A 83 2.11 -39.33 -15.19
CA ASP A 83 2.92 -40.37 -14.54
C ASP A 83 4.34 -39.88 -14.23
N THR A 84 4.90 -39.03 -15.09
CA THR A 84 6.29 -38.54 -14.97
C THR A 84 6.42 -37.08 -14.55
N GLY A 85 5.35 -36.30 -14.65
CA GLY A 85 5.34 -34.86 -14.33
C GLY A 85 6.14 -34.01 -15.31
N LYS A 86 6.59 -34.57 -16.44
CA LYS A 86 7.36 -33.87 -17.47
C LYS A 86 6.45 -33.18 -18.49
N PRO A 87 6.87 -32.10 -19.14
CA PRO A 87 6.10 -31.48 -20.20
C PRO A 87 5.88 -32.46 -21.37
N THR A 88 4.65 -32.58 -21.86
CA THR A 88 4.30 -33.51 -22.95
C THR A 88 5.02 -33.17 -24.26
N LEU A 89 5.44 -31.91 -24.43
CA LEU A 89 6.16 -31.42 -25.60
C LEU A 89 7.68 -31.31 -25.37
N GLU A 90 8.22 -31.96 -24.32
CA GLU A 90 9.67 -32.05 -24.06
C GLU A 90 10.41 -32.52 -25.32
N GLY A 91 11.43 -31.75 -25.75
CA GLY A 91 12.20 -32.01 -26.96
C GLY A 91 11.62 -31.42 -28.26
N GLN A 92 10.48 -30.72 -28.22
CA GLN A 92 10.00 -29.95 -29.37
C GLN A 92 10.68 -28.57 -29.44
N PRO A 93 11.24 -28.16 -30.60
CA PRO A 93 11.94 -26.87 -30.74
C PRO A 93 11.06 -25.66 -30.39
N ALA A 94 9.75 -25.73 -30.69
CA ALA A 94 8.79 -24.68 -30.35
C ALA A 94 8.55 -24.58 -28.84
N PHE A 95 8.55 -25.71 -28.13
CA PHE A 95 8.39 -25.75 -26.68
C PHE A 95 9.67 -25.29 -25.96
N GLU A 96 10.84 -25.69 -26.45
CA GLU A 96 12.13 -25.20 -25.95
C GLU A 96 12.27 -23.69 -26.16
N GLY A 97 11.90 -23.18 -27.35
CA GLY A 97 11.86 -21.75 -27.61
C GLY A 97 10.95 -20.99 -26.64
N PHE A 98 9.75 -21.51 -26.37
CA PHE A 98 8.83 -20.98 -25.37
C PHE A 98 9.43 -20.96 -23.96
N ALA A 99 10.04 -22.07 -23.53
CA ALA A 99 10.62 -22.22 -22.20
C ALA A 99 11.86 -21.34 -21.97
N ILE A 100 12.68 -21.10 -23.01
CA ILE A 100 13.84 -20.20 -22.94
C ILE A 100 13.42 -18.72 -22.97
N SER A 101 12.29 -18.41 -23.62
CA SER A 101 11.77 -17.04 -23.75
C SER A 101 10.90 -16.56 -22.59
N SER A 102 10.37 -17.48 -21.77
CA SER A 102 9.52 -17.17 -20.59
C SER A 102 10.33 -16.80 -19.35
#